data_AF-A0A8T5IDT3-F1
#
_entry.id   AF-A0A8T5IDT3-F1
#
_cell.length_a   1.000
_cell.length_b   1.000
_cell.length_c   1.000
_cell.angle_alpha   90.00
_cell.angle_beta   90.00
_cell.angle_gamma   90.00
#
_symmetry.space_group_name_H-M   'P 1'
#
loop_
_entity.id
_entity.type
_entity.pdbx_description
1 polymer ?
#
loop_
_entity_poly.entity_id
_entity_poly.type
_entity_poly.pdbx_seq_one_letter_code
_entity_poly.pdbx_strand_id
1 'polypeptide(L)'
;MSELKNLLEDKRKLVDKKATEYRQVRDDWNGRTKDHLTVRNNLNGEVRELIINVRSQRELREEKNTEVRDKKQLRADCNKLVRESKEKLELLRGGGQQKAAPQQDGHRGRREKKVTVHSLRRDMQRFEREFEMGRHTGKNEKKIMKKMKEIRSQIRSMELSEEGNEELKAIREELRIAMEAQEEA
;
A
#
# COMPACT_ATOMS: atom_id res chain seq x y z
N MET A 1 -72.71 -40.06 52.91
CA MET A 1 -71.65 -40.84 52.23
C MET A 1 -71.41 -40.39 50.77
N SER A 2 -72.43 -39.95 50.02
CA SER A 2 -72.29 -39.43 48.65
C SER A 2 -71.61 -38.05 48.59
N GLU A 3 -71.99 -37.11 49.45
CA GLU A 3 -71.44 -35.75 49.47
C GLU A 3 -69.94 -35.70 49.80
N LEU A 4 -69.49 -36.56 50.73
CA LEU A 4 -68.07 -36.71 51.06
C LEU A 4 -67.27 -37.25 49.88
N LYS A 5 -67.83 -38.19 49.10
CA LYS A 5 -67.20 -38.72 47.88
C LYS A 5 -67.07 -37.62 46.82
N ASN A 6 -68.10 -36.83 46.60
CA ASN A 6 -68.08 -35.71 45.64
C ASN A 6 -67.02 -34.66 46.03
N LEU A 7 -66.95 -34.28 47.31
CA LEU A 7 -65.94 -33.34 47.81
C LEU A 7 -64.51 -33.86 47.59
N LEU A 8 -64.29 -35.17 47.79
CA LEU A 8 -62.97 -35.79 47.59
C LEU A 8 -62.61 -35.88 46.10
N GLU A 9 -63.57 -36.15 45.22
CA GLU A 9 -63.35 -36.11 43.76
C GLU A 9 -63.00 -34.71 43.26
N ASP A 10 -63.66 -33.66 43.77
CA ASP A 10 -63.35 -32.28 43.37
C ASP A 10 -61.98 -31.84 43.88
N LYS A 11 -61.60 -32.23 45.11
CA LYS A 11 -60.23 -32.03 45.61
C LYS A 11 -59.20 -32.78 44.77
N ARG A 12 -59.48 -34.01 44.36
CA ARG A 12 -58.60 -34.78 43.47
C ARG A 12 -58.42 -34.08 42.13
N LYS A 13 -59.50 -33.65 41.48
CA LYS A 13 -59.44 -32.89 40.21
C LYS A 13 -58.64 -31.60 40.35
N LEU A 14 -58.78 -30.88 41.45
CA LEU A 14 -57.99 -29.67 41.73
C LEU A 14 -56.50 -29.97 41.90
N VAL A 15 -56.16 -31.05 42.61
CA VAL A 15 -54.77 -31.49 42.77
C VAL A 15 -54.20 -31.93 41.43
N ASP A 16 -54.94 -32.69 40.64
CA ASP A 16 -54.52 -33.14 39.30
C ASP A 16 -54.26 -31.94 38.37
N LYS A 17 -55.14 -30.93 38.37
CA LYS A 17 -54.94 -29.67 37.62
C LYS A 17 -53.67 -28.94 38.04
N LYS A 18 -53.48 -28.72 39.35
CA LYS A 18 -52.27 -28.07 39.87
C LYS A 18 -51.01 -28.88 39.53
N ALA A 19 -51.08 -30.21 39.61
CA ALA A 19 -49.96 -31.08 39.25
C ALA A 19 -49.64 -31.05 37.75
N THR A 20 -50.62 -30.83 36.87
CA THR A 20 -50.37 -30.60 35.44
C THR A 20 -49.78 -29.22 35.18
N GLU A 21 -50.28 -28.18 35.83
CA GLU A 21 -49.75 -26.80 35.71
C GLU A 21 -48.29 -26.72 36.18
N TYR A 22 -47.97 -27.29 37.35
CA TYR A 22 -46.59 -27.31 37.84
C TYR A 22 -45.65 -28.14 36.94
N ARG A 23 -46.15 -29.20 36.29
CA ARG A 23 -45.37 -29.95 35.30
C ARG A 23 -45.07 -29.10 34.07
N GLN A 24 -46.07 -28.40 33.52
CA GLN A 24 -45.90 -27.49 32.39
C GLN A 24 -44.90 -26.39 32.72
N VAL A 25 -45.05 -25.72 33.87
CA VAL A 25 -44.13 -24.65 34.31
C VAL A 25 -42.70 -25.18 34.43
N ARG A 26 -42.51 -26.37 35.02
CA ARG A 26 -41.18 -26.98 35.13
C ARG A 26 -40.59 -27.28 33.75
N ASP A 27 -41.38 -27.86 32.85
CA ASP A 27 -40.91 -28.23 31.52
C ASP A 27 -40.59 -26.98 30.68
N ASP A 28 -41.36 -25.89 30.82
CA ASP A 28 -41.07 -24.58 30.22
C ASP A 28 -39.76 -23.98 30.75
N TRP A 29 -39.53 -24.02 32.07
CA TRP A 29 -38.28 -23.54 32.65
C TRP A 29 -37.07 -24.39 32.22
N ASN A 30 -37.25 -25.70 32.09
CA ASN A 30 -36.22 -26.59 31.56
C ASN A 30 -35.91 -26.26 30.09
N GLY A 31 -36.94 -26.00 29.28
CA GLY A 31 -36.80 -25.55 27.89
C GLY A 31 -35.99 -24.26 27.80
N ARG A 32 -36.42 -23.21 28.52
CA ARG A 32 -35.72 -21.92 28.55
C ARG A 32 -34.28 -22.04 29.01
N THR A 33 -34.01 -22.87 30.02
CA THR A 33 -32.65 -23.09 30.51
C THR A 33 -31.77 -23.72 29.44
N LYS A 34 -32.29 -24.70 28.69
CA LYS A 34 -31.58 -25.34 27.58
C LYS A 34 -31.33 -24.38 26.42
N ASP A 35 -32.30 -23.54 26.09
CA ASP A 35 -32.18 -22.54 25.03
C ASP A 35 -31.11 -21.50 25.40
N HIS A 36 -31.16 -20.95 26.61
CA HIS A 36 -30.13 -20.03 27.11
C HIS A 36 -28.74 -20.68 27.17
N LEU A 37 -28.66 -21.96 27.54
CA LEU A 37 -27.39 -22.70 27.52
C LEU A 37 -26.83 -22.82 26.09
N THR A 38 -27.70 -23.12 25.12
CA THR A 38 -27.34 -23.22 23.71
C THR A 38 -26.85 -21.87 23.17
N VAL A 39 -27.61 -20.79 23.42
CA VAL A 39 -27.24 -19.43 23.01
C VAL A 39 -25.89 -19.03 23.62
N ARG A 40 -25.68 -19.29 24.92
CA ARG A 40 -24.41 -19.01 25.59
C ARG A 40 -23.25 -19.77 24.94
N ASN A 41 -23.44 -21.05 24.62
CA ASN A 41 -22.40 -21.87 24.00
C ASN A 41 -22.07 -21.38 22.58
N ASN A 42 -23.07 -20.98 21.79
CA ASN A 42 -22.88 -20.42 20.47
C ASN A 42 -22.12 -19.08 20.52
N LEU A 43 -22.55 -18.15 21.39
CA LEU A 43 -21.86 -16.88 21.59
C LEU A 43 -20.41 -17.06 22.06
N ASN A 44 -20.16 -18.03 22.95
CA ASN A 44 -18.80 -18.36 23.36
C ASN A 44 -17.96 -18.94 22.21
N GLY A 45 -18.57 -19.66 21.27
CA GLY A 45 -17.94 -20.12 20.04
C GLY A 45 -17.52 -18.94 19.17
N GLU A 46 -18.47 -18.05 18.86
CA GLU A 46 -18.22 -16.84 18.07
C GLU A 46 -17.14 -15.95 18.69
N VAL A 47 -17.16 -15.74 20.01
CA VAL A 47 -16.13 -14.97 20.71
C VAL A 47 -14.75 -15.62 20.57
N ARG A 48 -14.64 -16.94 20.64
CA ARG A 48 -13.35 -17.64 20.44
C ARG A 48 -12.84 -17.48 19.02
N GLU A 49 -13.70 -17.61 18.03
CA GLU A 49 -13.34 -17.40 16.62
C GLU A 49 -12.88 -15.95 16.39
N LEU A 50 -13.59 -14.97 16.95
CA LEU A 50 -13.19 -13.56 16.89
C LEU A 50 -11.82 -13.33 17.53
N ILE A 51 -11.52 -13.96 18.68
CA ILE A 51 -10.20 -13.86 19.31
C ILE A 51 -9.11 -14.42 18.40
N ILE A 52 -9.34 -15.57 17.76
CA ILE A 52 -8.39 -16.18 16.82
C ILE A 52 -8.18 -15.26 15.61
N ASN A 53 -9.26 -14.74 15.04
CA ASN A 53 -9.21 -13.84 13.89
C ASN A 53 -8.44 -12.55 14.21
N VAL A 54 -8.65 -11.94 15.37
CA VAL A 54 -7.90 -10.74 15.78
C VAL A 54 -6.40 -11.02 15.94
N ARG A 55 -6.04 -12.18 16.49
CA ARG A 55 -4.62 -12.58 16.59
C ARG A 55 -4.00 -12.78 15.21
N SER A 56 -4.66 -13.51 14.32
CA SER A 56 -4.20 -13.73 12.94
C SER A 56 -4.09 -12.41 12.18
N GLN A 57 -5.07 -11.51 12.28
CA GLN A 57 -5.01 -10.18 11.67
C GLN A 57 -3.85 -9.34 12.21
N ARG A 58 -3.54 -9.45 13.51
CA ARG A 58 -2.40 -8.77 14.11
C ARG A 58 -1.08 -9.31 13.55
N GLU A 59 -0.94 -10.62 13.44
CA GLU A 59 0.26 -11.28 12.87
C GLU A 59 0.46 -10.85 11.41
N LEU A 60 -0.59 -10.91 10.59
CA LEU A 60 -0.57 -10.43 9.20
C LEU A 60 -0.19 -8.95 9.12
N ARG A 61 -0.70 -8.11 10.02
CA ARG A 61 -0.34 -6.69 10.07
C ARG A 61 1.14 -6.50 10.43
N GLU A 62 1.66 -7.29 11.37
CA GLU A 62 3.07 -7.23 11.76
C GLU A 62 3.98 -7.67 10.61
N GLU A 63 3.66 -8.76 9.92
CA GLU A 63 4.36 -9.24 8.71
C GLU A 63 4.36 -8.20 7.58
N LYS A 64 3.20 -7.60 7.29
CA LYS A 64 3.11 -6.53 6.27
C LYS A 64 3.85 -5.26 6.68
N ASN A 65 3.87 -4.93 7.96
CA ASN A 65 4.68 -3.80 8.44
C ASN A 65 6.17 -4.07 8.33
N THR A 66 6.64 -5.30 8.58
CA THR A 66 8.04 -5.68 8.35
C THR A 66 8.39 -5.61 6.87
N GLU A 67 7.56 -6.16 5.97
CA GLU A 67 7.77 -6.04 4.52
C GLU A 67 7.88 -4.57 4.06
N VAL A 68 7.02 -3.69 4.58
CA VAL A 68 7.06 -2.26 4.25
C VAL A 68 8.33 -1.60 4.80
N ARG A 69 8.81 -1.99 5.99
CA ARG A 69 10.07 -1.48 6.54
C ARG A 69 11.25 -1.93 5.69
N ASP A 70 11.29 -3.19 5.31
CA ASP A 70 12.37 -3.76 4.48
C ASP A 70 12.40 -3.08 3.11
N LYS A 71 11.25 -2.93 2.45
CA LYS A 71 11.16 -2.18 1.18
C LYS A 71 11.55 -0.71 1.32
N LYS A 72 11.19 -0.06 2.43
CA LYS A 72 11.64 1.33 2.70
C LYS A 72 13.15 1.41 2.86
N GLN A 73 13.76 0.41 3.50
CA GLN A 73 15.20 0.32 3.68
C GLN A 73 15.90 0.07 2.34
N LEU A 74 15.44 -0.92 1.56
CA LEU A 74 15.93 -1.17 0.20
C LEU A 74 15.86 0.09 -0.68
N ARG A 75 14.72 0.79 -0.67
CA ARG A 75 14.58 2.05 -1.41
C ARG A 75 15.53 3.13 -0.90
N ALA A 76 15.78 3.20 0.41
CA ALA A 76 16.75 4.15 0.98
C ALA A 76 18.19 3.82 0.53
N ASP A 77 18.54 2.53 0.48
CA ASP A 77 19.84 2.05 0.02
C ASP A 77 20.03 2.29 -1.49
N CYS A 78 19.03 1.97 -2.32
CA CYS A 78 19.04 2.29 -3.75
C CYS A 78 19.14 3.81 -4.00
N ASN A 79 18.40 4.63 -3.23
CA ASN A 79 18.51 6.08 -3.32
C ASN A 79 19.91 6.58 -2.96
N LYS A 80 20.55 5.96 -1.96
CA LYS A 80 21.91 6.29 -1.54
C LYS A 80 22.92 5.94 -2.64
N LEU A 81 22.82 4.76 -3.24
CA LEU A 81 23.65 4.35 -4.38
C LEU A 81 23.51 5.31 -5.56
N VAL A 82 22.28 5.66 -5.94
CA VAL A 82 22.05 6.63 -7.03
C VAL A 82 22.62 8.01 -6.70
N ARG A 83 22.56 8.43 -5.44
CA ARG A 83 23.18 9.69 -5.00
C ARG A 83 24.70 9.63 -5.11
N GLU A 84 25.33 8.57 -4.63
CA GLU A 84 26.77 8.37 -4.72
C GLU A 84 27.26 8.31 -6.18
N SER A 85 26.55 7.59 -7.06
CA SER A 85 26.89 7.54 -8.49
C SER A 85 26.72 8.90 -9.17
N LYS A 86 25.73 9.71 -8.77
CA LYS A 86 25.57 11.10 -9.26
C LYS A 86 26.70 12.01 -8.78
N GLU A 87 27.09 11.89 -7.52
CA GLU A 87 28.20 12.66 -6.94
C GLU A 87 29.52 12.32 -7.65
N LYS A 88 29.79 11.03 -7.90
CA LYS A 88 30.94 10.59 -8.73
C LYS A 88 30.92 11.19 -10.14
N LEU A 89 29.77 11.12 -10.84
CA LEU A 89 29.61 11.71 -12.18
C LEU A 89 29.80 13.23 -12.19
N GLU A 90 29.40 13.93 -11.13
CA GLU A 90 29.58 15.37 -11.02
C GLU A 90 31.04 15.77 -10.78
N LEU A 91 31.77 14.99 -9.97
CA LEU A 91 33.20 15.17 -9.75
C LEU A 91 34.01 15.00 -11.05
N LEU A 92 33.75 13.93 -11.82
CA LEU A 92 34.48 13.68 -13.07
C LEU A 92 34.14 14.66 -14.20
N ARG A 93 32.95 15.26 -14.20
CA ARG A 93 32.56 16.29 -15.18
C ARG A 93 33.20 17.66 -14.89
N GLY A 94 34.16 17.74 -13.97
CA GLY A 94 34.84 18.99 -13.60
C GLY A 94 33.94 19.96 -12.82
N GLY A 95 32.81 19.49 -12.29
CA GLY A 95 31.88 20.26 -11.49
C GLY A 95 32.37 20.41 -10.05
N GLY A 96 33.46 21.17 -9.86
CA GLY A 96 33.86 21.60 -8.53
C GLY A 96 32.73 22.37 -7.85
N GLN A 97 32.35 21.91 -6.66
CA GLN A 97 31.61 22.66 -5.64
C GLN A 97 30.23 23.20 -6.02
N GLN A 98 29.21 22.35 -6.00
CA GLN A 98 27.94 22.75 -5.39
C GLN A 98 27.54 21.69 -4.37
N LYS A 99 28.06 21.84 -3.15
CA LYS A 99 27.57 21.08 -1.99
C LYS A 99 26.04 21.17 -2.02
N ALA A 100 25.37 20.02 -2.15
CA ALA A 100 23.93 19.93 -1.98
C ALA A 100 23.60 20.45 -0.56
N ALA A 101 23.14 21.69 -0.46
CA ALA A 101 22.73 22.27 0.80
C ALA A 101 21.66 21.37 1.46
N PRO A 102 21.72 21.16 2.79
CA PRO A 102 20.80 20.28 3.49
C PRO A 102 19.38 20.80 3.33
N GLN A 103 18.51 19.87 3.01
CA GLN A 103 17.11 20.08 2.68
C GLN A 103 16.36 20.58 3.92
N GLN A 104 16.02 21.87 3.99
CA GLN A 104 14.99 22.35 4.90
C GLN A 104 13.63 22.10 4.26
N ASP A 105 12.85 21.26 4.92
CA ASP A 105 11.43 21.03 4.66
C ASP A 105 10.68 22.37 4.73
N GLY A 106 10.19 22.89 3.60
CA GLY A 106 9.38 24.11 3.66
C GLY A 106 8.85 24.63 2.34
N HIS A 107 9.67 24.80 1.31
CA HIS A 107 9.21 25.42 0.07
C HIS A 107 9.84 24.79 -1.18
N ARG A 108 8.98 24.27 -2.06
CA ARG A 108 9.32 23.73 -3.38
C ARG A 108 9.73 24.85 -4.33
N GLY A 109 10.87 25.47 -4.09
CA GLY A 109 11.60 26.20 -5.13
C GLY A 109 12.03 25.20 -6.19
N ARG A 110 11.53 25.34 -7.42
CA ARG A 110 11.95 24.54 -8.57
C ARG A 110 13.44 24.80 -8.79
N ARG A 111 14.32 23.95 -8.24
CA ARG A 111 15.74 23.92 -8.63
C ARG A 111 15.78 23.82 -10.16
N GLU A 112 16.49 24.73 -10.82
CA GLU A 112 16.86 24.58 -12.22
C GLU A 112 17.68 23.29 -12.32
N LYS A 113 17.03 22.20 -12.74
CA LYS A 113 17.69 20.92 -12.92
C LYS A 113 18.70 21.10 -14.05
N LYS A 114 19.99 20.87 -13.76
CA LYS A 114 21.03 20.81 -14.80
C LYS A 114 20.54 19.88 -15.91
N VAL A 115 20.61 20.33 -17.16
CA VAL A 115 20.18 19.56 -18.33
C VAL A 115 21.14 18.39 -18.49
N THR A 116 20.67 17.19 -18.19
CA THR A 116 21.40 15.93 -18.40
C THR A 116 20.86 15.21 -19.63
N VAL A 117 21.66 14.33 -20.24
CA VAL A 117 21.22 13.45 -21.35
C VAL A 117 19.92 12.72 -21.00
N HIS A 118 19.80 12.23 -19.75
CA HIS A 118 18.57 11.58 -19.26
C HIS A 118 17.35 12.51 -19.24
N SER A 119 17.53 13.76 -18.80
CA SER A 119 16.45 14.76 -18.81
C SER A 119 15.99 15.09 -20.23
N LEU A 120 16.92 15.20 -21.19
CA LEU A 120 16.60 15.42 -22.59
C LEU A 120 15.88 14.23 -23.23
N ARG A 121 16.27 12.99 -22.89
CA ARG A 121 15.58 11.77 -23.34
C ARG A 121 14.16 11.69 -22.78
N ARG A 122 13.95 12.06 -21.51
CA ARG A 122 12.61 12.10 -20.89
C ARG A 122 11.71 13.18 -21.51
N ASP A 123 12.27 14.36 -21.77
CA ASP A 123 11.55 15.44 -22.44
C ASP A 123 11.20 15.06 -23.89
N MET A 124 12.08 14.35 -24.60
CA MET A 124 11.80 13.77 -25.91
C MET A 124 10.59 12.82 -25.87
N GLN A 125 10.61 11.80 -25.00
CA GLN A 125 9.51 10.84 -24.86
C GLN A 125 8.19 11.51 -24.45
N ARG A 126 8.26 12.60 -23.68
CA ARG A 126 7.09 13.39 -23.34
C ARG A 126 6.54 14.11 -24.58
N PHE A 127 7.39 14.77 -25.35
CA PHE A 127 6.97 15.45 -26.58
C PHE A 127 6.46 14.48 -27.64
N GLU A 128 7.04 13.28 -27.76
CA GLU A 128 6.59 12.22 -28.67
C GLU A 128 5.18 11.75 -28.31
N ARG A 129 4.92 11.45 -27.03
CA ARG A 129 3.56 11.12 -26.55
C ARG A 129 2.56 12.24 -26.77
N GLU A 130 2.94 13.49 -26.48
CA GLU A 130 2.07 14.64 -26.72
C GLU A 130 1.76 14.85 -28.20
N PHE A 131 2.71 14.51 -29.08
CA PHE A 131 2.54 14.57 -30.52
C PHE A 131 1.62 13.44 -31.03
N GLU A 132 1.82 12.21 -30.57
CA GLU A 132 0.94 11.05 -30.87
C GLU A 132 -0.50 11.27 -30.41
N MET A 133 -0.69 11.91 -29.25
CA MET A 133 -2.02 12.28 -28.73
C MET A 133 -2.67 13.46 -29.48
N GLY A 134 -2.02 14.03 -30.50
CA GLY A 134 -2.55 15.15 -31.29
C GLY A 134 -2.67 16.47 -30.52
N ARG A 135 -2.01 16.61 -29.35
CA ARG A 135 -2.07 17.84 -28.53
C ARG A 135 -1.43 19.06 -29.19
N HIS A 136 -0.61 18.84 -30.21
CA HIS A 136 0.19 19.88 -30.86
C HIS A 136 -0.15 20.07 -32.34
N THR A 137 -1.40 19.87 -32.76
CA THR A 137 -1.80 20.02 -34.17
C THR A 137 -1.85 21.49 -34.65
N GLY A 138 -1.60 21.70 -35.94
CA GLY A 138 -1.68 23.02 -36.59
C GLY A 138 -0.41 23.88 -36.48
N LYS A 139 -0.53 25.16 -36.07
CA LYS A 139 0.58 26.13 -36.07
C LYS A 139 1.72 25.78 -35.08
N ASN A 140 1.49 24.86 -34.14
CA ASN A 140 2.46 24.45 -33.12
C ASN A 140 3.30 23.22 -33.50
N GLU A 141 2.90 22.45 -34.52
CA GLU A 141 3.64 21.25 -34.95
C GLU A 141 5.08 21.59 -35.35
N LYS A 142 5.25 22.62 -36.19
CA LYS A 142 6.58 23.04 -36.65
C LYS A 142 7.49 23.46 -35.49
N LYS A 143 6.92 24.06 -34.43
CA LYS A 143 7.68 24.47 -33.24
C LYS A 143 8.10 23.27 -32.40
N ILE A 144 7.21 22.29 -32.20
CA ILE A 144 7.51 21.04 -31.47
C ILE A 144 8.55 20.22 -32.23
N MET A 145 8.40 20.08 -33.55
CA MET A 145 9.37 19.37 -34.40
C MET A 145 10.75 20.02 -34.38
N LYS A 146 10.81 21.36 -34.38
CA LYS A 146 12.08 22.08 -34.22
C LYS A 146 12.70 21.81 -32.85
N LYS A 147 11.91 21.88 -31.77
CA LYS A 147 12.36 21.56 -30.40
C LYS A 147 12.83 20.11 -30.26
N MET A 148 12.13 19.14 -30.85
CA MET A 148 12.58 17.75 -30.88
C MET A 148 13.90 17.61 -31.66
N LYS A 149 14.06 18.30 -32.78
CA LYS A 149 15.33 18.30 -33.54
C LYS A 149 16.47 18.91 -32.73
N GLU A 150 16.22 20.01 -32.02
CA GLU A 150 17.18 20.66 -31.13
C GLU A 150 17.58 19.72 -29.97
N ILE A 151 16.61 19.08 -29.31
CA ILE A 151 16.87 18.09 -28.25
C ILE A 151 17.68 16.90 -28.78
N ARG A 152 17.34 16.37 -29.97
CA ARG A 152 18.13 15.29 -30.64
C ARG A 152 19.56 15.72 -30.96
N SER A 153 19.76 16.99 -31.31
CA SER A 153 21.10 17.54 -31.57
C SER A 153 21.90 17.69 -30.27
N GLN A 154 21.26 18.18 -29.21
CA GLN A 154 21.87 18.34 -27.89
C GLN A 154 22.26 17.01 -27.24
N ILE A 155 21.42 15.97 -27.43
CA ILE A 155 21.75 14.60 -27.00
C ILE A 155 23.02 14.14 -27.70
N ARG A 156 23.09 14.23 -29.03
CA ARG A 156 24.27 13.80 -29.81
C ARG A 156 25.53 14.58 -29.45
N SER A 157 25.44 15.90 -29.27
CA SER A 157 26.61 16.70 -28.90
C SER A 157 27.14 16.36 -27.50
N MET A 158 26.25 16.09 -26.55
CA MET A 158 26.66 15.69 -25.21
C MET A 158 27.26 14.28 -25.21
N GLU A 159 26.65 13.33 -25.94
CA GLU A 159 27.19 11.97 -26.08
C GLU A 159 28.58 11.97 -26.74
N LEU A 160 28.77 12.73 -27.82
CA LEU A 160 30.07 12.85 -28.50
C LEU A 160 31.15 13.50 -27.62
N SER A 161 30.79 14.51 -26.82
CA SER A 161 31.75 15.17 -25.90
C SER A 161 32.20 14.27 -24.76
N GLU A 162 31.41 13.25 -24.43
CA GLU A 162 31.66 12.32 -23.34
C GLU A 162 32.25 10.99 -23.84
N GLU A 163 32.16 10.70 -25.15
CA GLU A 163 32.65 9.45 -25.73
C GLU A 163 34.17 9.25 -25.60
N GLY A 164 34.92 10.35 -25.46
CA GLY A 164 36.37 10.34 -25.28
C GLY A 164 36.86 10.04 -23.84
N ASN A 165 35.95 9.84 -22.87
CA ASN A 165 36.32 9.61 -21.47
C ASN A 165 35.72 8.28 -20.97
N GLU A 166 36.52 7.22 -21.00
CA GLU A 166 36.10 5.85 -20.65
C GLU A 166 35.58 5.74 -19.20
N GLU A 167 36.14 6.53 -18.28
CA GLU A 167 35.72 6.59 -16.87
C GLU A 167 34.30 7.17 -16.72
N LEU A 168 33.93 8.17 -17.54
CA LEU A 168 32.58 8.74 -17.54
C LEU A 168 31.54 7.75 -18.10
N LYS A 169 31.93 6.89 -19.06
CA LYS A 169 31.06 5.83 -19.58
C LYS A 169 30.77 4.77 -18.52
N ALA A 170 31.80 4.28 -17.82
CA ALA A 170 31.65 3.27 -16.77
C ALA A 170 30.71 3.74 -15.65
N ILE A 171 30.88 4.97 -15.16
CA ILE A 171 30.06 5.50 -14.06
C ILE A 171 28.62 5.82 -14.51
N ARG A 172 28.41 6.10 -15.80
CA ARG A 172 27.05 6.20 -16.35
C ARG A 172 26.34 4.86 -16.39
N GLU A 173 27.05 3.79 -16.74
CA GLU A 173 26.48 2.45 -16.71
C GLU A 173 26.15 2.04 -15.27
N GLU A 174 27.04 2.32 -14.31
CA GLU A 174 26.76 2.16 -12.88
C GLU A 174 25.53 2.97 -12.44
N LEU A 175 25.40 4.22 -12.91
CA LEU A 175 24.22 5.04 -12.63
C LEU A 175 22.96 4.48 -13.28
N ARG A 176 23.03 3.91 -14.48
CA ARG A 176 21.89 3.28 -15.15
C ARG A 176 21.42 2.07 -14.35
N ILE A 177 22.34 1.18 -13.99
CA ILE A 177 22.06 -0.01 -13.18
C ILE A 177 21.49 0.39 -11.81
N ALA A 178 22.05 1.42 -11.16
CA ALA A 178 21.53 1.92 -9.88
C ALA A 178 20.13 2.54 -10.03
N MET A 179 19.83 3.21 -11.15
CA MET A 179 18.51 3.76 -11.43
C MET A 179 17.48 2.68 -11.77
N GLU A 180 17.86 1.64 -12.51
CA GLU A 180 17.03 0.46 -12.78
C GLU A 180 16.69 -0.25 -11.45
N ALA A 181 17.70 -0.49 -10.60
CA ALA A 181 17.50 -1.06 -9.26
C ALA A 181 16.62 -0.17 -8.35
N GLN A 182 16.67 1.15 -8.51
CA GLN A 182 15.79 2.08 -7.80
C GLN A 182 14.35 2.03 -8.33
N GLU A 183 14.15 1.81 -9.64
CA GLU A 183 12.82 1.70 -10.24
C GLU A 183 12.13 0.36 -9.91
N GLU A 184 12.92 -0.68 -9.63
CA GLU A 184 12.44 -2.01 -9.22
C GLU A 184 12.16 -2.15 -7.69
N ALA A 185 12.73 -1.27 -6.85
CA ALA A 185 12.64 -1.30 -5.38
C ALA A 185 11.49 -0.46 -4.78
#